data_AF-A0AAU6A8H4-F1
#
_entry.id   AF-A0AAU6A8H4-F1
#
_cell.length_a   1.000
_cell.length_b   1.000
_cell.length_c   1.000
_cell.angle_alpha   90.00
_cell.angle_beta   90.00
_cell.angle_gamma   90.00
#
_symmetry.space_group_name_H-M   'P 1'
#
loop_
_entity.id
_entity.type
_entity.pdbx_description
1 polymer ?
#
loop_
_entity_poly.entity_id
_entity_poly.type
_entity_poly.pdbx_seq_one_letter_code
_entity_poly.pdbx_strand_id
1 'polypeptide(L)'
;MMYNLFTVGAVDWSRLKKALSGQFAVPVEAVEVADANEFDSRNWEAWVSCEYEAVHGDVTYSLNIYATDDVEGRPTERALSIGLVGELQQSLLFPADEDLPSAYWVAIPGGPVTRARLVSSDEEESTYRVDVVEHAVPQLPHVSVAHIPEVIRLVRMATPIADEFKSVLADFAERSPVPDGDQAMEDWNWYAPRRLAAWESLTVRMASHWPPSRWYPADYYRQDLEMRDHLERVPSTVPASVASPLRKALVRIDDAFRKCTEEDGGEALSAALGSPVPSQGWWWHRCPLQIPWG
;
A
#
# COMPACT_ATOMS: atom_id res chain seq x y z
N MET A 1 -15.99 -18.82 -1.20
CA MET A 1 -14.90 -17.81 -1.00
C MET A 1 -13.57 -18.48 -1.25
N MET A 2 -12.62 -17.79 -1.89
CA MET A 2 -11.29 -18.32 -2.22
C MET A 2 -10.22 -17.60 -1.38
N TYR A 3 -9.20 -18.33 -0.95
CA TYR A 3 -8.05 -17.84 -0.21
C TYR A 3 -6.78 -18.33 -0.91
N ASN A 4 -5.77 -17.47 -1.01
CA ASN A 4 -4.50 -17.76 -1.67
C ASN A 4 -3.38 -17.56 -0.67
N LEU A 5 -2.77 -18.64 -0.21
CA LEU A 5 -1.72 -18.60 0.80
C LEU A 5 -0.41 -19.18 0.23
N PHE A 6 0.73 -18.69 0.70
CA PHE A 6 2.01 -19.36 0.48
C PHE A 6 2.61 -19.85 1.79
N THR A 7 3.23 -21.03 1.78
CA THR A 7 3.94 -21.56 2.95
C THR A 7 5.44 -21.30 2.87
N VAL A 8 6.07 -21.06 4.02
CA VAL A 8 7.53 -21.05 4.14
C VAL A 8 7.96 -22.35 4.84
N GLY A 9 8.43 -23.32 4.05
CA GLY A 9 8.88 -24.62 4.50
C GLY A 9 7.91 -25.78 4.24
N ALA A 10 8.31 -26.96 4.71
CA ALA A 10 7.62 -28.22 4.44
C ALA A 10 6.32 -28.39 5.22
N VAL A 11 5.21 -28.69 4.56
CA VAL A 11 3.88 -28.77 5.18
C VAL A 11 3.54 -30.20 5.57
N ASP A 12 2.97 -30.38 6.77
CA ASP A 12 2.27 -31.62 7.13
C ASP A 12 0.82 -31.52 6.66
N TRP A 13 0.49 -32.19 5.56
CA TRP A 13 -0.83 -32.15 4.93
C TRP A 13 -1.96 -32.68 5.84
N SER A 14 -1.66 -33.66 6.70
CA SER A 14 -2.64 -34.18 7.66
C SER A 14 -2.95 -33.15 8.73
N ARG A 15 -1.93 -32.38 9.15
CA ARG A 15 -2.09 -31.27 10.08
C ARG A 15 -2.82 -30.09 9.44
N LEU A 16 -2.52 -29.74 8.19
CA LEU A 16 -3.23 -28.71 7.43
C LEU A 16 -4.73 -29.05 7.30
N LYS A 17 -5.06 -30.29 6.92
CA LYS A 17 -6.46 -30.75 6.81
C LYS A 17 -7.23 -30.58 8.12
N LYS A 18 -6.63 -30.97 9.25
CA LYS A 18 -7.23 -30.79 10.59
C LYS A 18 -7.36 -29.31 10.97
N ALA A 19 -6.35 -28.51 10.66
CA ALA A 19 -6.37 -27.08 10.95
C ALA A 19 -7.49 -26.39 10.17
N LEU A 20 -7.64 -26.67 8.88
CA LEU A 20 -8.73 -26.17 8.05
C LEU A 20 -10.11 -26.58 8.60
N SER A 21 -10.28 -27.85 8.98
CA SER A 21 -11.51 -28.32 9.64
C SER A 21 -11.85 -27.49 10.89
N GLY A 22 -10.85 -27.19 11.73
CA GLY A 22 -11.03 -26.32 12.89
C GLY A 22 -11.37 -24.87 12.54
N GLN A 23 -10.65 -24.26 11.58
CA GLN A 23 -10.85 -22.86 11.19
C GLN A 23 -12.20 -22.61 10.50
N PHE A 24 -12.71 -23.59 9.76
CA PHE A 24 -14.02 -23.50 9.09
C PHE A 24 -15.16 -24.14 9.89
N ALA A 25 -14.88 -24.73 11.07
CA ALA A 25 -15.84 -25.43 11.91
C ALA A 25 -16.64 -26.53 11.18
N VAL A 26 -15.98 -27.25 10.27
CA VAL A 26 -16.56 -28.38 9.50
C VAL A 26 -15.93 -29.71 9.91
N PRO A 27 -16.61 -30.86 9.73
CA PRO A 27 -16.00 -32.17 9.93
C PRO A 27 -14.74 -32.36 9.09
N VAL A 28 -13.74 -33.08 9.60
CA VAL A 28 -12.46 -33.29 8.88
C VAL A 28 -12.65 -34.08 7.58
N GLU A 29 -13.69 -34.90 7.51
CA GLU A 29 -14.09 -35.67 6.32
C GLU A 29 -14.65 -34.76 5.22
N ALA A 30 -15.19 -33.59 5.58
CA ALA A 30 -15.67 -32.56 4.66
C ALA A 30 -14.55 -31.63 4.15
N VAL A 31 -13.30 -31.88 4.55
CA VAL A 31 -12.12 -31.15 4.08
C VAL A 31 -11.28 -32.01 3.15
N GLU A 32 -10.90 -31.45 2.01
CA GLU A 32 -9.93 -32.04 1.09
C GLU A 32 -8.62 -31.23 1.06
N VAL A 33 -7.50 -31.94 1.01
CA VAL A 33 -6.18 -31.38 0.71
C VAL A 33 -5.54 -32.27 -0.35
N ALA A 34 -5.28 -31.74 -1.53
CA ALA A 34 -4.79 -32.50 -2.69
C ALA A 34 -3.80 -31.68 -3.53
N ASP A 35 -2.91 -32.38 -4.23
CA ASP A 35 -2.01 -31.75 -5.20
C ASP A 35 -2.84 -31.15 -6.36
N ALA A 36 -2.44 -29.98 -6.86
CA ALA A 36 -3.13 -29.28 -7.94
C ALA A 36 -3.21 -30.12 -9.24
N ASN A 37 -2.27 -31.04 -9.44
CA ASN A 37 -2.22 -31.91 -10.63
C ASN A 37 -2.98 -33.24 -10.44
N GLU A 38 -3.47 -33.54 -9.24
CA GLU A 38 -4.17 -34.80 -8.95
C GLU A 38 -5.69 -34.61 -9.08
N PHE A 39 -6.24 -34.88 -10.27
CA PHE A 39 -7.66 -34.69 -10.57
C PHE A 39 -8.54 -35.91 -10.29
N ASP A 40 -8.01 -37.12 -10.51
CA ASP A 40 -8.81 -38.34 -10.54
C ASP A 40 -9.27 -38.84 -9.16
N SER A 41 -8.56 -38.45 -8.10
CA SER A 41 -8.83 -38.87 -6.72
C SER A 41 -9.59 -37.83 -5.89
N ARG A 42 -10.02 -36.73 -6.53
CA ARG A 42 -10.64 -35.59 -5.83
C ARG A 42 -12.02 -35.89 -5.29
N ASN A 43 -12.22 -35.45 -4.04
CA ASN A 43 -13.50 -35.33 -3.39
C ASN A 43 -14.16 -34.01 -3.76
N TRP A 44 -14.82 -33.99 -4.91
CA TRP A 44 -15.60 -32.85 -5.39
C TRP A 44 -16.79 -32.47 -4.49
N GLU A 45 -17.15 -33.31 -3.50
CA GLU A 45 -18.20 -33.03 -2.51
C GLU A 45 -17.65 -32.39 -1.21
N ALA A 46 -16.34 -32.14 -1.12
CA ALA A 46 -15.74 -31.47 0.03
C ALA A 46 -16.31 -30.04 0.19
N TRP A 47 -16.62 -29.67 1.43
CA TRP A 47 -17.12 -28.34 1.76
C TRP A 47 -16.00 -27.31 1.78
N VAL A 48 -14.79 -27.77 2.12
CA VAL A 48 -13.56 -27.00 2.04
C VAL A 48 -12.54 -27.81 1.27
N SER A 49 -12.04 -27.29 0.15
CA SER A 49 -10.93 -27.86 -0.59
C SER A 49 -9.70 -26.99 -0.48
N CYS A 50 -8.53 -27.61 -0.40
CA CYS A 50 -7.23 -26.96 -0.47
C CYS A 50 -6.41 -27.66 -1.55
N GLU A 51 -6.17 -26.94 -2.62
CA GLU A 51 -5.26 -27.38 -3.67
C GLU A 51 -3.87 -26.83 -3.34
N TYR A 52 -2.84 -27.67 -3.42
CA TYR A 52 -1.47 -27.22 -3.23
C TYR A 52 -0.61 -27.50 -4.46
N GLU A 53 0.32 -26.60 -4.73
CA GLU A 53 1.32 -26.74 -5.79
C GLU A 53 2.70 -26.39 -5.23
N ALA A 54 3.71 -27.20 -5.52
CA ALA A 54 5.09 -26.88 -5.17
C ALA A 54 5.58 -25.72 -6.05
N VAL A 55 6.21 -24.73 -5.42
CA VAL A 55 6.76 -23.54 -6.10
C VAL A 55 8.20 -23.32 -5.67
N HIS A 56 8.90 -22.44 -6.38
CA HIS A 56 10.33 -22.22 -6.17
C HIS A 56 10.62 -20.89 -5.44
N GLY A 57 11.79 -20.80 -4.83
CA GLY A 57 12.29 -19.59 -4.17
C GLY A 57 12.14 -19.62 -2.64
N ASP A 58 11.67 -18.53 -2.07
CA ASP A 58 11.56 -18.32 -0.62
C ASP A 58 10.30 -18.96 -0.03
N VAL A 59 9.30 -19.22 -0.87
CA VAL A 59 8.08 -19.95 -0.50
C VAL A 59 8.13 -21.36 -1.09
N THR A 60 7.49 -22.32 -0.42
CA THR A 60 7.58 -23.75 -0.76
C THR A 60 6.35 -24.27 -1.47
N TYR A 61 5.16 -23.86 -1.01
CA TYR A 61 3.89 -24.25 -1.62
C TYR A 61 2.98 -23.04 -1.81
N SER A 62 2.29 -23.00 -2.94
CA SER A 62 1.08 -22.21 -3.15
C SER A 62 -0.12 -23.02 -2.71
N LEU A 63 -1.01 -22.43 -1.91
CA LEU A 63 -2.23 -23.04 -1.40
C LEU A 63 -3.44 -22.25 -1.91
N ASN A 64 -4.29 -22.89 -2.70
CA ASN A 64 -5.58 -22.35 -3.13
C ASN A 64 -6.67 -23.02 -2.32
N ILE A 65 -7.24 -22.31 -1.36
CA ILE A 65 -8.28 -22.83 -0.48
C ILE A 65 -9.62 -22.29 -0.95
N TYR A 66 -10.59 -23.17 -1.15
CA TYR A 66 -11.95 -22.83 -1.49
C TYR A 66 -12.91 -23.37 -0.43
N ALA A 67 -13.80 -22.51 0.05
CA ALA A 67 -14.93 -22.91 0.88
C ALA A 67 -16.22 -22.65 0.12
N THR A 68 -17.12 -23.65 0.09
CA THR A 68 -18.44 -23.54 -0.52
C THR A 68 -19.28 -22.45 0.15
N ASP A 69 -20.41 -22.10 -0.46
CA ASP A 69 -21.31 -21.09 0.10
C ASP A 69 -22.15 -21.60 1.29
N ASP A 70 -22.22 -22.92 1.47
CA ASP A 70 -22.93 -23.55 2.60
C ASP A 70 -22.12 -23.50 3.91
N VAL A 71 -20.83 -23.18 3.86
CA VAL A 71 -20.02 -22.98 5.06
C VAL A 71 -20.35 -21.62 5.67
N GLU A 72 -21.03 -21.63 6.81
CA GLU A 72 -21.32 -20.44 7.59
C GLU A 72 -20.07 -19.93 8.35
N GLY A 73 -20.01 -18.63 8.64
CA GLY A 73 -18.95 -18.08 9.50
C GLY A 73 -17.53 -18.14 8.92
N ARG A 74 -17.39 -18.20 7.60
CA ARG A 74 -16.11 -18.22 6.87
C ARG A 74 -15.13 -17.14 7.41
N PRO A 75 -13.91 -17.51 7.83
CA PRO A 75 -12.93 -16.54 8.33
C PRO A 75 -12.51 -15.58 7.21
N THR A 76 -12.01 -14.41 7.59
CA THR A 76 -11.26 -13.57 6.63
C THR A 76 -9.93 -14.25 6.29
N GLU A 77 -9.32 -13.92 5.16
CA GLU A 77 -8.02 -14.49 4.77
C GLU A 77 -6.93 -14.23 5.82
N ARG A 78 -6.95 -13.05 6.44
CA ARG A 78 -6.10 -12.72 7.59
C ARG A 78 -6.37 -13.62 8.80
N ALA A 79 -7.63 -13.82 9.16
CA ALA A 79 -7.99 -14.66 10.31
C ALA A 79 -7.61 -16.13 10.07
N LEU A 80 -7.88 -16.64 8.87
CA LEU A 80 -7.48 -17.98 8.44
C LEU A 80 -5.96 -18.14 8.53
N SER A 81 -5.19 -17.21 7.96
CA SER A 81 -3.72 -17.26 7.98
C SER A 81 -3.16 -17.28 9.39
N ILE A 82 -3.65 -16.42 10.29
CA ILE A 82 -3.22 -16.41 11.70
C ILE A 82 -3.55 -17.75 12.38
N GLY A 83 -4.76 -18.27 12.17
CA GLY A 83 -5.18 -19.55 12.75
C GLY A 83 -4.34 -20.73 12.25
N LEU A 84 -4.08 -20.80 10.95
CA LEU A 84 -3.26 -21.85 10.35
C LEU A 84 -1.80 -21.78 10.78
N VAL A 85 -1.21 -20.60 10.90
CA VAL A 85 0.19 -20.44 11.34
C VAL A 85 0.41 -21.01 12.75
N GLY A 86 -0.55 -20.78 13.67
CA GLY A 86 -0.50 -21.37 15.01
C GLY A 86 -0.57 -22.90 14.98
N GLU A 87 -1.44 -23.44 14.14
CA GLU A 87 -1.58 -24.89 14.00
C GLU A 87 -0.44 -25.53 13.22
N LEU A 88 0.18 -24.89 12.23
CA LEU A 88 1.23 -25.49 11.40
C LEU A 88 2.62 -25.27 11.97
N GLN A 89 2.79 -24.24 12.81
CA GLN A 89 4.11 -23.75 13.26
C GLN A 89 5.01 -23.33 12.08
N GLN A 90 4.39 -22.76 11.05
CA GLN A 90 5.06 -22.22 9.86
C GLN A 90 4.51 -20.84 9.56
N SER A 91 5.35 -19.98 9.03
CA SER A 91 4.95 -18.67 8.51
C SER A 91 4.17 -18.87 7.22
N LEU A 92 3.09 -18.11 7.09
CA LEU A 92 2.26 -18.09 5.89
C LEU A 92 2.24 -16.69 5.31
N LEU A 93 2.38 -16.58 4.00
CA LEU A 93 2.11 -15.35 3.28
C LEU A 93 0.69 -15.36 2.74
N PHE A 94 0.04 -14.21 2.71
CA PHE A 94 -1.27 -14.03 2.11
C PHE A 94 -1.38 -12.63 1.48
N PRO A 95 -2.19 -12.45 0.43
CA PRO A 95 -2.38 -11.16 -0.22
C PRO A 95 -2.72 -10.07 0.78
N ALA A 96 -2.18 -8.88 0.55
CA ALA A 96 -2.68 -7.70 1.23
C ALA A 96 -4.08 -7.35 0.70
N ASP A 97 -4.92 -6.73 1.52
CA ASP A 97 -6.27 -6.29 1.09
C ASP A 97 -6.17 -5.25 -0.04
N GLU A 98 -5.02 -4.61 -0.18
CA GLU A 98 -4.72 -3.61 -1.19
C GLU A 98 -4.37 -4.25 -2.55
N ASP A 99 -4.88 -3.65 -3.64
CA ASP A 99 -4.61 -4.06 -5.03
C ASP A 99 -3.20 -3.67 -5.49
N LEU A 100 -2.19 -4.22 -4.81
CA LEU A 100 -0.78 -4.13 -5.14
C LEU A 100 -0.27 -5.56 -5.33
N PRO A 101 0.04 -5.99 -6.58
CA PRO A 101 0.37 -7.39 -6.88
C PRO A 101 1.54 -7.96 -6.06
N SER A 102 2.45 -7.12 -5.57
CA SER A 102 3.59 -7.53 -4.77
C SER A 102 3.42 -7.35 -3.27
N ALA A 103 2.31 -6.78 -2.80
CA ALA A 103 2.07 -6.54 -1.38
C ALA A 103 1.43 -7.76 -0.72
N TYR A 104 2.17 -8.36 0.22
CA TYR A 104 1.72 -9.49 0.99
C TYR A 104 1.83 -9.19 2.49
N TRP A 105 1.03 -9.90 3.27
CA TRP A 105 1.24 -10.05 4.70
C TRP A 105 1.94 -11.38 4.98
N VAL A 106 2.72 -11.43 6.06
CA VAL A 106 3.31 -12.65 6.63
C VAL A 106 2.78 -12.81 8.04
N ALA A 107 2.07 -13.90 8.29
CA ALA A 107 1.73 -14.30 9.64
C ALA A 107 2.84 -15.23 10.18
N ILE A 108 3.37 -14.91 11.37
CA ILE A 108 4.52 -15.59 11.99
C ILE A 108 4.05 -16.42 13.21
N PRO A 109 4.51 -17.68 13.40
CA PRO A 109 4.14 -18.49 14.56
C PRO A 109 4.41 -17.78 15.88
N GLY A 110 3.34 -17.51 16.65
CA GLY A 110 3.42 -16.81 17.94
C GLY A 110 3.91 -15.36 17.85
N GLY A 111 4.05 -14.81 16.65
CA GLY A 111 4.60 -13.49 16.38
C GLY A 111 3.56 -12.52 15.79
N PRO A 112 4.00 -11.31 15.41
CA PRO A 112 3.13 -10.35 14.74
C PRO A 112 2.84 -10.80 13.30
N VAL A 113 1.80 -10.20 12.71
CA VAL A 113 1.61 -10.18 11.27
C VAL A 113 2.35 -8.97 10.71
N THR A 114 3.23 -9.18 9.74
CA THR A 114 4.08 -8.12 9.16
C THR A 114 3.92 -8.02 7.65
N ARG A 115 4.22 -6.87 7.05
CA ARG A 115 4.17 -6.72 5.59
C ARG A 115 5.41 -7.34 4.94
N ALA A 116 5.23 -7.83 3.73
CA ALA A 116 6.27 -8.34 2.84
C ALA A 116 6.04 -7.84 1.41
N ARG A 117 7.14 -7.72 0.67
CA ARG A 117 7.10 -7.61 -0.80
C ARG A 117 7.44 -8.97 -1.41
N LEU A 118 6.46 -9.58 -2.07
CA LEU A 118 6.65 -10.81 -2.83
C LEU A 118 6.85 -10.46 -4.31
N VAL A 119 7.91 -10.99 -4.91
CA VAL A 119 8.21 -10.83 -6.33
C VAL A 119 8.09 -12.19 -6.99
N SER A 120 7.23 -12.31 -8.00
CA SER A 120 7.16 -13.48 -8.88
C SER A 120 8.04 -13.28 -10.12
N SER A 121 8.59 -14.37 -10.65
CA SER A 121 9.16 -14.40 -12.00
C SER A 121 8.19 -15.04 -12.98
N ASP A 122 8.04 -14.46 -14.17
CA ASP A 122 7.21 -15.00 -15.25
C ASP A 122 7.94 -16.11 -16.06
N GLU A 123 8.82 -16.87 -15.41
CA GLU A 123 9.51 -18.02 -16.03
C GLU A 123 8.57 -19.25 -16.09
N GLU A 124 8.96 -20.30 -16.83
CA GLU A 124 8.14 -21.52 -16.96
C GLU A 124 7.83 -22.20 -15.61
N GLU A 125 8.70 -22.00 -14.61
CA GLU A 125 8.50 -22.44 -13.23
C GLU A 125 8.25 -21.22 -12.32
N SER A 126 7.08 -21.18 -11.68
CA SER A 126 6.68 -20.10 -10.76
C SER A 126 7.67 -19.99 -9.59
N THR A 127 8.55 -19.00 -9.65
CA THR A 127 9.49 -18.68 -8.58
C THR A 127 9.04 -17.42 -7.85
N TYR A 128 8.98 -17.50 -6.52
CA TYR A 128 8.59 -16.40 -5.65
C TYR A 128 9.72 -16.05 -4.68
N ARG A 129 10.13 -14.79 -4.67
CA ARG A 129 11.16 -14.26 -3.78
C ARG A 129 10.57 -13.19 -2.87
N VAL A 130 10.88 -13.28 -1.58
CA VAL A 130 10.54 -12.23 -0.62
C VAL A 130 11.68 -11.21 -0.62
N ASP A 131 11.40 -10.03 -1.15
CA ASP A 131 12.41 -8.98 -1.34
C ASP A 131 12.74 -8.26 -0.01
N VAL A 132 11.69 -7.91 0.74
CA VAL A 132 11.78 -7.16 1.99
C VAL A 132 10.60 -7.49 2.91
N VAL A 133 10.83 -7.43 4.22
CA VAL A 133 9.80 -7.52 5.26
C VAL A 133 9.90 -6.33 6.24
N GLU A 134 8.78 -5.91 6.84
CA GLU A 134 8.80 -4.82 7.83
C GLU A 134 9.23 -5.28 9.24
N HIS A 135 9.21 -6.59 9.50
CA HIS A 135 9.66 -7.21 10.75
C HIS A 135 10.33 -8.54 10.42
N ALA A 136 11.34 -8.92 11.21
CA ALA A 136 12.08 -10.16 10.99
C ALA A 136 11.16 -11.40 11.00
N VAL A 137 11.30 -12.24 9.98
CA VAL A 137 10.59 -13.52 9.85
C VAL A 137 11.62 -14.64 10.09
N PRO A 138 11.52 -15.43 11.18
CA PRO A 138 12.54 -16.41 11.53
C PRO A 138 12.87 -17.44 10.44
N GLN A 139 11.89 -17.80 9.61
CA GLN A 139 12.06 -18.76 8.51
C GLN A 139 12.62 -18.13 7.22
N LEU A 140 12.80 -16.81 7.18
CA LEU A 140 13.39 -16.06 6.07
C LEU A 140 14.56 -15.20 6.59
N PRO A 141 15.60 -15.79 7.20
CA PRO A 141 16.65 -15.05 7.89
C PRO A 141 17.54 -14.22 6.95
N HIS A 142 17.53 -14.51 5.65
CA HIS A 142 18.27 -13.79 4.61
C HIS A 142 17.54 -12.57 4.07
N VAL A 143 16.25 -12.42 4.34
CA VAL A 143 15.43 -11.33 3.82
C VAL A 143 15.69 -10.06 4.62
N SER A 144 15.83 -8.94 3.91
CA SER A 144 16.08 -7.64 4.52
C SER A 144 14.88 -7.14 5.33
N VAL A 145 15.15 -6.51 6.47
CA VAL A 145 14.14 -5.84 7.29
C VAL A 145 14.20 -4.34 7.00
N ALA A 146 13.17 -3.80 6.35
CA ALA A 146 13.06 -2.38 6.04
C ALA A 146 11.60 -1.96 5.83
N HIS A 147 11.34 -0.65 5.89
CA HIS A 147 10.05 -0.09 5.54
C HIS A 147 9.73 -0.28 4.05
N ILE A 148 8.45 -0.50 3.74
CA ILE A 148 7.96 -0.71 2.36
C ILE A 148 7.27 0.59 1.89
N PRO A 149 7.92 1.43 1.07
CA PRO A 149 7.41 2.78 0.76
C PRO A 149 6.08 2.80 0.04
N GLU A 150 5.75 1.78 -0.75
CA GLU A 150 4.51 1.73 -1.55
C GLU A 150 3.26 1.76 -0.68
N VAL A 151 3.37 1.25 0.55
CA VAL A 151 2.31 1.23 1.57
C VAL A 151 1.81 2.63 1.92
N ILE A 152 2.71 3.61 1.93
CA ILE A 152 2.39 5.00 2.28
C ILE A 152 1.38 5.58 1.29
N ARG A 153 1.48 5.20 0.01
CA ARG A 153 0.60 5.66 -1.07
C ARG A 153 -0.82 5.10 -0.96
N LEU A 154 -1.00 3.99 -0.24
CA LEU A 154 -2.31 3.39 0.00
C LEU A 154 -3.11 4.15 1.07
N VAL A 155 -2.41 4.83 2.00
CA VAL A 155 -3.06 5.63 3.02
C VAL A 155 -3.53 6.95 2.41
N ARG A 156 -4.84 7.02 2.11
CA ARG A 156 -5.49 8.24 1.62
C ARG A 156 -5.63 9.27 2.74
N MET A 157 -5.07 10.45 2.54
CA MET A 157 -5.29 11.59 3.41
C MET A 157 -6.53 12.34 2.96
N ALA A 158 -7.30 12.87 3.91
CA ALA A 158 -8.40 13.77 3.58
C ALA A 158 -7.83 15.10 3.04
N THR A 159 -8.38 15.60 1.93
CA THR A 159 -7.93 16.83 1.27
C THR A 159 -9.08 17.81 1.04
N PRO A 160 -9.76 18.27 2.11
CA PRO A 160 -10.95 19.11 1.98
C PRO A 160 -10.69 20.45 1.27
N ILE A 161 -9.49 21.02 1.38
CA ILE A 161 -9.15 22.28 0.69
C ILE A 161 -9.03 22.04 -0.81
N ALA A 162 -8.39 20.95 -1.21
CA ALA A 162 -8.29 20.56 -2.62
C ALA A 162 -9.65 20.13 -3.20
N ASP A 163 -10.49 19.46 -2.41
CA ASP A 163 -11.85 19.08 -2.81
C ASP A 163 -12.75 20.31 -3.03
N GLU A 164 -12.63 21.32 -2.16
CA GLU A 164 -13.29 22.62 -2.33
C GLU A 164 -12.84 23.31 -3.63
N PHE A 165 -11.53 23.34 -3.89
CA PHE A 165 -11.00 23.91 -5.12
C PHE A 165 -11.44 23.14 -6.37
N LYS A 166 -11.47 21.81 -6.31
CA LYS A 166 -11.98 20.96 -7.40
C LYS A 166 -13.44 21.28 -7.73
N SER A 167 -14.26 21.54 -6.72
CA SER A 167 -15.65 21.97 -6.92
C SER A 167 -15.73 23.32 -7.63
N VAL A 168 -14.87 24.29 -7.27
CA VAL A 168 -14.77 25.59 -7.97
C VAL A 168 -14.36 25.41 -9.43
N LEU A 169 -13.47 24.46 -9.74
CA LEU A 169 -13.07 24.15 -11.10
C LEU A 169 -14.21 23.57 -11.93
N ALA A 170 -15.00 22.66 -11.35
CA ALA A 170 -16.18 22.09 -12.01
C ALA A 170 -17.19 23.19 -12.37
N ASP A 171 -17.52 24.07 -11.42
CA ASP A 171 -18.40 25.23 -11.64
C ASP A 171 -17.88 26.16 -12.75
N PHE A 172 -16.56 26.37 -12.82
CA PHE A 172 -15.96 27.19 -13.87
C PHE A 172 -16.07 26.53 -15.24
N ALA A 173 -15.78 25.23 -15.33
CA ALA A 173 -15.85 24.45 -16.57
C ALA A 173 -17.28 24.42 -17.14
N GLU A 174 -18.31 24.35 -16.28
CA GLU A 174 -19.71 24.43 -16.71
C GLU A 174 -20.08 25.80 -17.30
N ARG A 175 -19.56 26.90 -16.72
CA ARG A 175 -19.88 28.28 -17.16
C ARG A 175 -19.02 28.76 -18.32
N SER A 176 -17.90 28.10 -18.57
CA SER A 176 -16.92 28.46 -19.59
C SER A 176 -16.36 27.18 -20.20
N PRO A 177 -17.16 26.49 -21.03
CA PRO A 177 -16.73 25.26 -21.67
C PRO A 177 -15.48 25.51 -22.52
N VAL A 178 -14.49 24.64 -22.33
CA VAL A 178 -13.21 24.68 -23.02
C VAL A 178 -13.45 24.41 -24.51
N PRO A 179 -12.99 25.27 -25.43
CA PRO A 179 -12.97 24.93 -26.85
C PRO A 179 -12.10 23.69 -27.07
N ASP A 180 -12.57 22.73 -27.87
CA ASP A 180 -11.82 21.52 -28.20
C ASP A 180 -10.39 21.86 -28.66
N GLY A 181 -9.38 21.28 -28.01
CA GLY A 181 -7.97 21.40 -28.38
C GLY A 181 -7.13 22.44 -27.63
N ASP A 182 -7.67 23.10 -26.59
CA ASP A 182 -6.84 23.94 -25.69
C ASP A 182 -6.11 23.09 -24.64
N GLN A 183 -5.01 22.46 -25.07
CA GLN A 183 -4.16 21.60 -24.24
C GLN A 183 -3.67 22.31 -22.96
N ALA A 184 -3.38 23.60 -23.04
CA ALA A 184 -2.90 24.36 -21.88
C ALA A 184 -4.00 24.46 -20.81
N MET A 185 -5.27 24.59 -21.22
CA MET A 185 -6.41 24.61 -20.33
C MET A 185 -6.75 23.23 -19.73
N GLU A 186 -6.66 22.18 -20.54
CA GLU A 186 -6.82 20.80 -20.07
C GLU A 186 -5.75 20.42 -19.03
N ASP A 187 -4.50 20.84 -19.27
CA ASP A 187 -3.38 20.54 -18.39
C ASP A 187 -3.59 21.13 -16.98
N TRP A 188 -3.91 22.43 -16.84
CA TRP A 188 -4.10 22.98 -15.50
C TRP A 188 -5.38 22.50 -14.84
N ASN A 189 -6.45 22.23 -15.60
CA ASN A 189 -7.70 21.70 -15.05
C ASN A 189 -7.49 20.30 -14.43
N TRP A 190 -6.62 19.49 -15.03
CA TRP A 190 -6.31 18.16 -14.53
C TRP A 190 -5.22 18.14 -13.46
N TYR A 191 -4.10 18.83 -13.69
CA TYR A 191 -2.92 18.73 -12.84
C TYR A 191 -2.99 19.63 -11.60
N ALA A 192 -3.61 20.81 -11.66
CA ALA A 192 -3.68 21.71 -10.51
C ALA A 192 -4.41 21.09 -9.30
N PRO A 193 -5.63 20.52 -9.42
CA PRO A 193 -6.31 19.92 -8.27
C PRO A 193 -5.56 18.70 -7.72
N ARG A 194 -4.92 17.91 -8.58
CA ARG A 194 -4.10 16.75 -8.15
C ARG A 194 -2.87 17.17 -7.36
N ARG A 195 -2.13 18.16 -7.86
CA ARG A 195 -0.94 18.71 -7.17
C ARG A 195 -1.34 19.39 -5.86
N LEU A 196 -2.46 20.11 -5.84
CA LEU A 196 -2.99 20.74 -4.64
C LEU A 196 -3.37 19.69 -3.59
N ALA A 197 -4.01 18.59 -4.00
CA ALA A 197 -4.33 17.47 -3.12
C ALA A 197 -3.08 16.77 -2.59
N ALA A 198 -2.03 16.61 -3.41
CA ALA A 198 -0.75 16.08 -2.94
C ALA A 198 -0.11 17.00 -1.88
N TRP A 199 -0.10 18.31 -2.13
CA TRP A 199 0.42 19.29 -1.18
C TRP A 199 -0.35 19.30 0.15
N GLU A 200 -1.68 19.29 0.09
CA GLU A 200 -2.51 19.18 1.28
C GLU A 200 -2.29 17.85 2.01
N SER A 201 -2.24 16.74 1.26
CA SER A 201 -2.01 15.40 1.82
C SER A 201 -0.72 15.34 2.62
N LEU A 202 0.37 15.98 2.16
CA LEU A 202 1.61 16.06 2.90
C LEU A 202 1.40 16.76 4.26
N THR A 203 0.70 17.91 4.28
CA THR A 203 0.43 18.66 5.52
C THR A 203 -0.43 17.87 6.51
N VAL A 204 -1.46 17.20 6.02
CA VAL A 204 -2.34 16.34 6.83
C VAL A 204 -1.57 15.14 7.36
N ARG A 205 -0.69 14.54 6.56
CA ARG A 205 0.16 13.43 6.96
C ARG A 205 1.13 13.83 8.06
N MET A 206 1.78 14.99 7.94
CA MET A 206 2.61 15.58 9.00
C MET A 206 1.84 15.77 10.30
N ALA A 207 0.67 16.43 10.21
CA ALA A 207 -0.19 16.69 11.37
C ALA A 207 -0.70 15.40 12.04
N SER A 208 -0.79 14.31 11.28
CA SER A 208 -1.24 12.99 11.74
C SER A 208 -0.10 12.07 12.16
N HIS A 209 1.12 12.58 12.34
CA HIS A 209 2.30 11.80 12.75
C HIS A 209 2.69 10.70 11.76
N TRP A 210 2.65 11.00 10.45
CA TRP A 210 3.18 10.14 9.39
C TRP A 210 2.61 8.72 9.33
N PRO A 211 1.28 8.58 9.17
CA PRO A 211 0.70 7.26 8.96
C PRO A 211 1.26 6.61 7.68
N PRO A 212 1.34 5.27 7.65
CA PRO A 212 0.83 4.34 8.68
C PRO A 212 1.83 3.98 9.78
N SER A 213 3.13 4.24 9.59
CA SER A 213 4.21 3.68 10.41
C SER A 213 5.07 4.70 11.16
N ARG A 214 4.66 5.98 11.17
CA ARG A 214 5.47 7.13 11.63
C ARG A 214 6.71 7.40 10.77
N TRP A 215 6.80 6.75 9.61
CA TRP A 215 7.92 6.82 8.69
C TRP A 215 7.48 7.33 7.32
N TYR A 216 8.33 8.10 6.66
CA TYR A 216 8.09 8.68 5.35
C TYR A 216 9.43 8.91 4.63
N PRO A 217 9.66 8.35 3.43
CA PRO A 217 10.93 8.50 2.73
C PRO A 217 11.22 9.95 2.39
N ALA A 218 12.48 10.36 2.54
CA ALA A 218 12.95 11.69 2.16
C ALA A 218 12.68 11.99 0.67
N ASP A 219 12.79 10.99 -0.20
CA ASP A 219 12.46 11.13 -1.63
C ASP A 219 10.98 11.42 -1.88
N TYR A 220 10.08 10.83 -1.10
CA TYR A 220 8.65 11.13 -1.22
C TYR A 220 8.37 12.55 -0.73
N TYR A 221 9.01 12.96 0.36
CA TYR A 221 8.90 14.34 0.87
C TYR A 221 9.38 15.35 -0.18
N ARG A 222 10.54 15.10 -0.81
CA ARG A 222 11.04 15.89 -1.95
C ARG A 222 10.03 15.98 -3.09
N GLN A 223 9.46 14.84 -3.52
CA GLN A 223 8.46 14.82 -4.60
C GLN A 223 7.24 15.68 -4.25
N ASP A 224 6.77 15.66 -3.00
CA ASP A 224 5.66 16.51 -2.56
C ASP A 224 6.03 18.01 -2.58
N LEU A 225 7.28 18.37 -2.24
CA LEU A 225 7.78 19.75 -2.37
C LEU A 225 7.85 20.19 -3.85
N GLU A 226 8.24 19.30 -4.76
CA GLU A 226 8.22 19.56 -6.21
C GLU A 226 6.79 19.82 -6.72
N MET A 227 5.77 19.14 -6.17
CA MET A 227 4.37 19.45 -6.49
C MET A 227 4.01 20.89 -6.12
N ARG A 228 4.59 21.42 -5.03
CA ARG A 228 4.39 22.82 -4.62
C ARG A 228 5.12 23.81 -5.53
N ASP A 229 6.29 23.46 -6.06
CA ASP A 229 6.98 24.25 -7.10
C ASP A 229 6.11 24.41 -8.35
N HIS A 230 5.49 23.31 -8.78
CA HIS A 230 4.59 23.34 -9.94
C HIS A 230 3.37 24.24 -9.69
N LEU A 231 2.80 24.22 -8.48
CA LEU A 231 1.66 25.06 -8.11
C LEU A 231 1.97 26.55 -8.05
N GLU A 232 3.21 26.95 -7.80
CA GLU A 232 3.59 28.37 -7.74
C GLU A 232 3.34 29.12 -9.05
N ARG A 233 3.52 28.44 -10.17
CA ARG A 233 3.42 29.04 -11.51
C ARG A 233 1.98 29.09 -12.04
N VAL A 234 1.13 28.16 -11.61
CA VAL A 234 -0.25 28.00 -12.12
C VAL A 234 -1.10 29.28 -12.00
N PRO A 235 -1.10 30.04 -10.89
CA PRO A 235 -1.92 31.24 -10.78
C PRO A 235 -1.59 32.37 -11.78
N SER A 236 -0.47 32.27 -12.51
CA SER A 236 -0.08 33.21 -13.57
C SER A 236 -0.54 32.76 -14.96
N THR A 237 -0.93 31.50 -15.11
CA THR A 237 -1.30 30.87 -16.39
C THR A 237 -2.79 30.59 -16.53
N VAL A 238 -3.59 30.86 -15.49
CA VAL A 238 -5.03 30.56 -15.45
C VAL A 238 -5.87 31.84 -15.34
N PRO A 239 -7.15 31.81 -15.75
CA PRO A 239 -8.07 32.94 -15.58
C PRO A 239 -8.17 33.42 -14.13
N ALA A 240 -8.42 34.72 -13.92
CA ALA A 240 -8.50 35.31 -12.58
C ALA A 240 -9.56 34.65 -11.68
N SER A 241 -10.66 34.18 -12.28
CA SER A 241 -11.73 33.43 -11.61
C SER A 241 -11.26 32.12 -10.99
N VAL A 242 -10.21 31.51 -11.56
CA VAL A 242 -9.57 30.27 -11.06
C VAL A 242 -8.35 30.59 -10.19
N ALA A 243 -7.54 31.57 -10.60
CA ALA A 243 -6.33 31.96 -9.90
C ALA A 243 -6.61 32.42 -8.46
N SER A 244 -7.70 33.16 -8.24
CA SER A 244 -8.06 33.68 -6.92
C SER A 244 -8.41 32.56 -5.91
N PRO A 245 -9.34 31.63 -6.22
CA PRO A 245 -9.56 30.42 -5.42
C PRO A 245 -8.31 29.60 -5.18
N LEU A 246 -7.49 29.37 -6.20
CA LEU A 246 -6.24 28.60 -6.06
C LEU A 246 -5.27 29.26 -5.07
N ARG A 247 -5.07 30.58 -5.16
CA ARG A 247 -4.21 31.32 -4.21
C ARG A 247 -4.73 31.22 -2.79
N LYS A 248 -6.05 31.30 -2.58
CA LYS A 248 -6.66 31.14 -1.24
C LYS A 248 -6.43 29.73 -0.69
N ALA A 249 -6.58 28.71 -1.52
CA ALA A 249 -6.29 27.32 -1.14
C ALA A 249 -4.82 27.13 -0.76
N LEU A 250 -3.89 27.65 -1.58
CA LEU A 250 -2.45 27.61 -1.31
C LEU A 250 -2.08 28.28 0.00
N VAL A 251 -2.62 29.47 0.29
CA VAL A 251 -2.35 30.16 1.58
C VAL A 251 -2.74 29.28 2.77
N ARG A 252 -3.92 28.64 2.71
CA ARG A 252 -4.40 27.76 3.80
C ARG A 252 -3.50 26.54 4.01
N ILE A 253 -3.07 25.90 2.91
CA ILE A 253 -2.20 24.72 3.00
C ILE A 253 -0.78 25.13 3.40
N ASP A 254 -0.25 26.22 2.85
CA ASP A 254 1.08 26.75 3.21
C ASP A 254 1.14 27.11 4.71
N ASP A 255 0.06 27.67 5.27
CA ASP A 255 -0.04 27.92 6.71
C ASP A 255 -0.08 26.64 7.55
N ALA A 256 -0.75 25.58 7.06
CA ALA A 256 -0.72 24.27 7.69
C ALA A 256 0.68 23.65 7.64
N PHE A 257 1.36 23.74 6.50
CA PHE A 257 2.75 23.30 6.32
C PHE A 257 3.68 23.99 7.32
N ARG A 258 3.60 25.32 7.45
CA ARG A 258 4.41 26.08 8.42
C ARG A 258 4.19 25.67 9.87
N LYS A 259 2.96 25.29 10.25
CA LYS A 259 2.67 24.82 11.62
C LYS A 259 3.30 23.46 11.93
N CYS A 260 3.56 22.66 10.90
CA CYS A 260 4.14 21.32 11.03
C CYS A 260 5.64 21.27 10.73
N THR A 261 6.27 22.41 10.44
CA THR A 261 7.66 22.50 10.03
C THR A 261 8.40 23.62 10.76
N GLU A 262 9.71 23.50 10.87
CA GLU A 262 10.60 24.58 11.31
C GLU A 262 11.58 24.95 10.20
N GLU A 263 12.21 26.11 10.34
CA GLU A 263 13.21 26.59 9.38
C GLU A 263 14.57 25.99 9.73
N ASP A 264 15.16 25.24 8.80
CA ASP A 264 16.47 24.60 8.96
C ASP A 264 17.40 24.89 7.77
N GLY A 265 17.02 25.80 6.87
CA GLY A 265 17.78 26.09 5.66
C GLY A 265 17.76 24.97 4.62
N GLY A 266 17.03 23.88 4.86
CA GLY A 266 17.02 22.68 4.02
C GLY A 266 18.13 21.68 4.37
N GLU A 267 18.78 21.84 5.52
CA GLU A 267 19.88 21.00 5.97
C GLU A 267 19.44 19.54 6.20
N ALA A 268 18.32 19.31 6.90
CA ALA A 268 17.87 17.96 7.24
C ALA A 268 17.49 17.15 6.00
N LEU A 269 16.81 17.79 5.04
CA LEU A 269 16.44 17.13 3.79
C LEU A 269 17.66 16.90 2.89
N SER A 270 18.58 17.88 2.80
CA SER A 270 19.81 17.71 2.01
C SER A 270 20.68 16.57 2.55
N ALA A 271 20.79 16.46 3.87
CA ALA A 271 21.52 15.39 4.52
C ALA A 271 20.90 14.00 4.23
N ALA A 272 19.57 13.89 4.29
CA ALA A 272 18.86 12.65 4.03
C ALA A 272 18.94 12.20 2.56
N LEU A 273 18.96 13.16 1.63
CA LEU A 273 19.06 12.88 0.19
C LEU A 273 20.51 12.74 -0.30
N GLY A 274 21.50 13.11 0.51
CA GLY A 274 22.91 13.16 0.09
C GLY A 274 23.18 14.19 -1.03
N SER A 275 22.30 15.18 -1.21
CA SER A 275 22.42 16.21 -2.24
C SER A 275 21.77 17.53 -1.80
N PRO A 276 22.24 18.69 -2.29
CA PRO A 276 21.64 19.98 -1.94
C PRO A 276 20.19 20.10 -2.42
N VAL A 277 19.31 20.66 -1.60
CA VAL A 277 17.94 20.99 -2.00
C VAL A 277 17.88 22.24 -2.90
N PRO A 278 16.84 22.38 -3.75
CA PRO A 278 16.58 23.60 -4.51
C PRO A 278 16.42 24.84 -3.62
N SER A 279 16.81 26.01 -4.15
CA SER A 279 16.68 27.31 -3.46
C SER A 279 15.49 28.16 -3.94
N GLN A 280 14.56 27.57 -4.71
CA GLN A 280 13.55 28.34 -5.45
C GLN A 280 12.30 28.67 -4.64
N GLY A 281 11.99 27.88 -3.61
CA GLY A 281 10.79 28.06 -2.78
C GLY A 281 11.13 28.00 -1.30
N TRP A 282 10.51 28.86 -0.50
CA TRP A 282 10.73 28.91 0.96
C TRP A 282 10.40 27.57 1.66
N TRP A 283 9.54 26.73 1.08
CA TRP A 283 9.20 25.41 1.62
C TRP A 283 10.36 24.42 1.58
N TRP A 284 11.35 24.61 0.69
CA TRP A 284 12.55 23.76 0.63
C TRP A 284 13.50 23.95 1.80
N HIS A 285 13.41 25.09 2.49
CA HIS A 285 14.28 25.46 3.60
C HIS A 285 13.71 25.08 4.96
N ARG A 286 12.70 24.20 4.95
CA ARG A 286 11.96 23.80 6.13
C ARG A 286 11.99 22.30 6.30
N CYS A 287 12.14 21.87 7.54
CA CYS A 287 12.06 20.47 7.92
C CYS A 287 10.81 20.22 8.77
N PRO A 288 10.22 19.02 8.70
CA PRO A 288 9.15 18.67 9.61
C PRO A 288 9.59 18.63 11.07
N LEU A 289 8.71 19.07 11.98
CA LEU A 289 8.96 19.05 13.43
C LEU A 289 9.27 17.64 13.97
N GLN A 290 8.78 16.61 13.29
CA GLN A 290 9.13 15.21 13.53
C GLN A 290 9.68 14.63 12.24
N ILE A 291 10.99 14.42 12.18
CA ILE A 291 11.68 13.90 10.99
C ILE A 291 11.29 12.43 10.77
N PRO A 292 10.67 12.08 9.62
CA PRO A 292 10.12 10.74 9.41
C PRO A 292 11.02 9.78 8.61
N TRP A 293 12.20 10.24 8.18
CA TRP A 293 13.15 9.45 7.37
C TRP A 293 14.40 9.01 8.14
N GLY A 294 14.32 9.01 9.47
CA GLY A 294 15.38 8.55 10.39
C GLY A 294 15.17 7.15 10.91
#